data_AF-A0A672Q139-F1
#
_entry.id   AF-A0A672Q139-F1
#
_cell.length_a   1.000
_cell.length_b   1.000
_cell.length_c   1.000
_cell.angle_alpha   90.00
_cell.angle_beta   90.00
_cell.angle_gamma   90.00
#
_symmetry.space_group_name_H-M   'P 1'
#
loop_
_entity.id
_entity.type
_entity.pdbx_description
1 polymer ?
#
loop_
_entity_poly.entity_id
_entity_poly.type
_entity_poly.pdbx_seq_one_letter_code
_entity_poly.pdbx_strand_id
1 'polypeptide(L)'
;MLQEHNTLPFKSLRSLHNTITQIQVPMLGFNYTFAHLCLLDDSKSCIVDDILRVLEEMRSAWASNRSVPTLHYPITKLKDGREAYIGHQLGGVLAGGGRDGVRTARALQLTYYLQAASPLNEVVAASWEMLFCKELENFGKAHPELSLYPFTSSSLQRDFQRTSRVSERPLVFSLAACLSLAMLCCSMRDCVRTKPWLGLLALVTISLATLTSAGIFNLTGGKYNSTYLGIPFVMLGEIILSLPVLLLCKNVHYCSKVSSFKFFKICF
;
A
#
# COMPACT_ATOMS: atom_id res chain seq x y z
N MET A 1 -30.16 3.80 14.47
CA MET A 1 -28.92 4.01 15.25
C MET A 1 -28.49 5.48 15.35
N LEU A 2 -28.48 6.31 14.30
CA LEU A 2 -28.14 7.74 14.48
C LEU A 2 -29.27 8.57 15.12
N GLN A 3 -30.54 8.15 15.01
CA GLN A 3 -31.69 8.92 15.50
C GLN A 3 -32.53 8.17 16.55
N GLU A 4 -32.10 6.97 16.96
CA GLU A 4 -32.86 6.09 17.84
C GLU A 4 -31.97 5.70 19.03
N HIS A 5 -32.24 6.32 20.18
CA HIS A 5 -31.93 5.92 21.57
C HIS A 5 -30.60 5.26 21.96
N ASN A 6 -29.58 5.24 21.12
CA ASN A 6 -28.25 4.73 21.46
C ASN A 6 -27.27 5.89 21.63
N THR A 7 -27.20 6.43 22.85
CA THR A 7 -26.22 7.43 23.30
C THR A 7 -24.80 6.85 23.46
N LEU A 8 -24.70 5.52 23.54
CA LEU A 8 -23.46 4.76 23.71
C LEU A 8 -22.45 4.95 22.55
N PRO A 9 -22.81 4.79 21.27
CA PRO A 9 -21.87 4.96 20.16
C PRO A 9 -21.30 6.39 20.07
N PHE A 10 -22.08 7.42 20.41
CA PHE A 10 -21.60 8.81 20.33
C PHE A 10 -20.57 9.16 21.39
N LYS A 11 -20.74 8.68 22.62
CA LYS A 11 -19.76 8.90 23.69
C LYS A 11 -18.42 8.23 23.36
N SER A 12 -18.48 6.98 22.89
CA SER A 12 -17.30 6.23 22.45
C SER A 12 -16.61 6.90 21.26
N LEU A 13 -17.37 7.38 20.27
CA LEU A 13 -16.81 8.09 19.11
C LEU A 13 -16.06 9.37 19.50
N ARG A 14 -16.62 10.18 20.41
CA ARG A 14 -15.97 11.40 20.88
C ARG A 14 -14.72 11.09 21.70
N SER A 15 -14.79 10.07 22.54
CA SER A 15 -13.61 9.59 23.28
C SER A 15 -12.52 9.18 22.30
N LEU A 16 -12.86 8.39 21.29
CA LEU A 16 -11.94 7.96 20.24
C LEU A 16 -11.33 9.16 19.49
N HIS A 17 -12.15 10.12 19.06
CA HIS A 17 -11.66 11.33 18.39
C HIS A 17 -10.69 12.14 19.26
N ASN A 18 -10.99 12.28 20.55
CA ASN A 18 -10.12 12.99 21.50
C ASN A 18 -8.79 12.23 21.71
N THR A 19 -8.83 10.91 21.83
CA THR A 19 -7.62 10.09 21.94
C THR A 19 -6.77 10.22 20.68
N ILE A 20 -7.38 10.15 19.49
CA ILE A 20 -6.66 10.24 18.20
C ILE A 20 -5.98 11.60 18.03
N THR A 21 -6.67 12.70 18.36
CA THR A 21 -6.10 14.06 18.20
C THR A 21 -4.97 14.33 19.19
N GLN A 22 -4.93 13.62 20.31
CA GLN A 22 -3.89 13.71 21.33
C GLN A 22 -2.69 12.78 21.12
N ILE A 23 -2.66 11.98 20.03
CA ILE A 23 -1.51 11.14 19.70
C ILE A 23 -0.25 12.01 19.55
N GLN A 24 0.82 11.60 20.21
CA GLN A 24 2.12 12.27 20.21
C GLN A 24 3.17 11.43 19.46
N VAL A 25 3.91 12.08 18.56
CA VAL A 25 5.02 11.49 17.83
C VAL A 25 6.31 12.21 18.19
N PRO A 26 7.22 11.58 18.95
CA PRO A 26 8.52 12.19 19.27
C PRO A 26 9.45 12.12 18.05
N MET A 27 9.89 13.27 17.56
CA MET A 27 10.85 13.38 16.44
C MET A 27 11.76 14.59 16.63
N LEU A 28 13.08 14.39 16.53
CA LEU A 28 14.08 15.47 16.68
C LEU A 28 13.95 16.29 17.97
N GLY A 29 13.55 15.66 19.08
CA GLY A 29 13.37 16.33 20.38
C GLY A 29 12.07 17.15 20.52
N PHE A 30 11.18 17.11 19.53
CA PHE A 30 9.86 17.71 19.59
C PHE A 30 8.75 16.64 19.54
N ASN A 31 7.66 16.87 20.27
CA ASN A 31 6.49 15.98 20.26
C ASN A 31 5.43 16.55 19.33
N TYR A 32 5.34 16.00 18.12
CA TYR A 32 4.34 16.38 17.14
C TYR A 32 2.98 15.79 17.52
N THR A 33 1.93 16.61 17.42
CA THR A 33 0.53 16.20 17.60
C THR A 33 -0.25 16.41 16.31
N PHE A 34 -1.50 15.93 16.27
CA PHE A 34 -2.36 16.13 15.10
C PHE A 34 -2.48 17.61 14.70
N ALA A 35 -2.56 18.53 15.67
CA ALA A 35 -2.65 19.98 15.40
C ALA A 35 -1.45 20.55 14.63
N HIS A 36 -0.28 19.92 14.72
CA HIS A 36 0.93 20.33 14.01
C HIS A 36 1.04 19.70 12.61
N LEU A 37 0.30 18.62 12.37
CA LEU A 37 0.38 17.82 11.14
C LEU A 37 -0.86 17.97 10.26
N CYS A 38 -1.95 18.52 10.78
CA CYS A 38 -3.21 18.59 10.06
C CYS A 38 -3.14 19.53 8.85
N LEU A 39 -3.99 19.27 7.86
CA LEU A 39 -4.24 20.24 6.80
C LEU A 39 -5.03 21.42 7.37
N LEU A 40 -4.52 22.63 7.18
CA LEU A 40 -5.12 23.87 7.68
C LEU A 40 -6.12 24.43 6.65
N ASP A 41 -7.27 24.89 7.14
CA ASP A 41 -8.26 25.66 6.39
C ASP A 41 -7.85 27.14 6.27
N ASP A 42 -8.60 27.93 5.50
CA ASP A 42 -8.39 29.37 5.34
C ASP A 42 -8.40 30.13 6.69
N SER A 43 -9.13 29.60 7.68
CA SER A 43 -9.18 30.11 9.06
C SER A 43 -8.02 29.65 9.95
N LYS A 44 -6.99 28.98 9.40
CA LYS A 44 -5.87 28.38 10.15
C LYS A 44 -6.29 27.32 11.17
N SER A 45 -7.43 26.67 10.97
CA SER A 45 -7.89 25.54 11.78
C SER A 45 -7.73 24.24 11.03
N CYS A 46 -7.49 23.12 11.73
CA CYS A 46 -7.43 21.81 11.09
C CYS A 46 -8.75 21.47 10.39
N ILE A 47 -8.66 21.01 9.14
CA ILE A 47 -9.80 20.47 8.39
C ILE A 47 -10.14 19.09 8.96
N VAL A 48 -11.38 18.95 9.43
CA VAL A 48 -11.96 17.71 9.96
C VAL A 48 -13.37 17.58 9.39
N ASP A 49 -13.86 16.35 9.21
CA ASP A 49 -15.19 16.10 8.65
C ASP A 49 -16.31 16.85 9.38
N ASP A 50 -17.15 17.55 8.62
CA ASP A 50 -18.31 18.31 9.13
C ASP A 50 -19.31 17.42 9.89
N ILE A 51 -19.34 16.11 9.61
CA ILE A 51 -20.19 15.17 10.35
C ILE A 51 -19.90 15.22 11.85
N LEU A 52 -18.66 15.44 12.27
CA LEU A 52 -18.31 15.52 13.69
C LEU A 52 -19.00 16.70 14.38
N ARG A 53 -19.13 17.84 13.68
CA ARG A 53 -19.85 19.02 14.17
C ARG A 53 -21.34 18.74 14.32
N VAL A 54 -21.93 18.12 13.29
CA VAL A 54 -23.35 17.72 13.30
C VAL A 54 -23.64 16.76 14.45
N LEU A 55 -22.79 15.76 14.67
CA LEU A 55 -22.95 14.79 15.75
C LEU A 55 -22.88 15.45 17.13
N GLU A 56 -21.99 16.41 17.31
CA GLU A 56 -21.90 17.16 18.56
C GLU A 56 -23.13 18.04 18.80
N GLU A 57 -23.67 18.65 17.74
CA GLU A 57 -24.90 19.41 17.83
C GLU A 57 -26.10 18.54 18.20
N MET A 58 -26.26 17.38 17.58
CA MET A 58 -27.33 16.44 17.93
C MET A 58 -27.23 16.01 19.38
N ARG A 59 -26.02 15.72 19.87
CA ARG A 59 -25.78 15.38 21.28
C ARG A 59 -26.15 16.54 22.20
N SER A 60 -25.77 17.76 21.85
CA SER A 60 -26.11 18.95 22.64
C SER A 60 -27.63 19.19 22.71
N ALA A 61 -28.34 18.92 21.61
CA ALA A 61 -29.79 19.00 21.55
C ALA A 61 -30.43 17.93 22.44
N TRP A 62 -29.93 16.69 22.39
CA TRP A 62 -30.35 15.59 23.27
C TRP A 62 -30.13 15.92 24.75
N ALA A 63 -28.92 16.36 25.11
CA ALA A 63 -28.58 16.70 26.50
C ALA A 63 -29.43 17.86 27.04
N SER A 64 -29.88 18.76 26.16
CA SER A 64 -30.72 19.92 26.51
C SER A 64 -32.22 19.67 26.37
N ASN A 65 -32.67 18.43 26.09
CA ASN A 65 -34.08 18.11 25.75
C ASN A 65 -34.67 19.01 24.63
N ARG A 66 -33.83 19.48 23.71
CA ARG A 66 -34.26 20.24 22.52
C ARG A 66 -34.59 19.29 21.38
N SER A 67 -35.39 19.77 20.43
CA SER A 67 -35.62 19.07 19.18
C SER A 67 -34.30 18.82 18.45
N VAL A 68 -34.08 17.56 18.07
CA VAL A 68 -32.91 17.13 17.31
C VAL A 68 -33.05 17.68 15.89
N PRO A 69 -32.01 18.34 15.34
CA PRO A 69 -32.07 18.81 13.96
C PRO A 69 -32.21 17.62 13.01
N THR A 70 -33.11 17.74 12.03
CA THR A 70 -33.29 16.72 10.98
C THR A 70 -32.06 16.69 10.09
N LEU A 71 -31.38 15.54 10.04
CA LEU A 71 -30.23 15.34 9.18
C LEU A 71 -30.68 15.02 7.76
N HIS A 72 -30.44 15.93 6.82
CA HIS A 72 -30.74 15.70 5.41
C HIS A 72 -29.59 14.99 4.69
N TYR A 73 -29.91 14.01 3.85
CA TYR A 73 -28.92 13.27 3.06
C TYR A 73 -29.17 13.47 1.57
N PRO A 74 -28.14 13.66 0.72
CA PRO A 74 -26.69 13.63 1.04
C PRO A 74 -26.10 14.97 1.49
N ILE A 75 -26.87 16.06 1.46
CA ILE A 75 -26.44 17.41 1.86
C ILE A 75 -27.27 17.84 3.07
N THR A 76 -26.59 18.25 4.14
CA THR A 76 -27.23 18.79 5.35
C THR A 76 -26.87 20.26 5.54
N LYS A 77 -27.81 21.03 6.10
CA LYS A 77 -27.57 22.42 6.49
C LYS A 77 -27.01 22.46 7.91
N LEU A 78 -25.82 23.03 8.08
CA LEU A 78 -25.25 23.34 9.39
C LEU A 78 -25.93 24.59 9.99
N LYS A 79 -25.78 24.77 11.31
CA LYS A 79 -26.27 25.98 12.00
C LYS A 79 -25.67 27.28 11.45
N ASP A 80 -24.45 27.22 10.91
CA ASP A 80 -23.77 28.35 10.28
C ASP A 80 -24.36 28.73 8.92
N GLY A 81 -25.42 28.04 8.46
CA GLY A 81 -26.03 28.25 7.13
C GLY A 81 -25.26 27.60 5.98
N ARG A 82 -24.09 27.00 6.26
CA ARG A 82 -23.30 26.26 5.27
C ARG A 82 -23.94 24.90 4.96
N GLU A 83 -23.85 24.49 3.71
CA GLU A 83 -24.27 23.17 3.26
C GLU A 83 -23.07 22.21 3.32
N ALA A 84 -23.20 21.13 4.09
CA ALA A 84 -22.17 20.10 4.23
C ALA A 84 -22.60 18.82 3.50
N TYR A 85 -21.72 18.31 2.63
CA TYR A 85 -21.95 17.07 1.91
C TYR A 85 -21.51 15.86 2.74
N ILE A 86 -22.48 15.11 3.25
CA ILE A 86 -22.28 13.95 4.13
C ILE A 86 -22.38 12.61 3.41
N GLY A 87 -22.52 12.63 2.07
CA GLY A 87 -22.69 11.42 1.26
C GLY A 87 -21.55 10.41 1.38
N HIS A 88 -20.32 10.88 1.54
CA HIS A 88 -19.15 10.01 1.70
C HIS A 88 -18.89 9.58 3.15
N GLN A 89 -19.50 10.28 4.12
CA GLN A 89 -19.27 10.04 5.55
C GLN A 89 -20.25 9.01 6.12
N LEU A 90 -21.42 8.83 5.49
CA LEU A 90 -22.45 7.90 5.96
C LEU A 90 -22.67 6.76 4.97
N GLY A 91 -22.60 5.53 5.48
CA GLY A 91 -22.88 4.31 4.73
C GLY A 91 -24.15 3.60 5.19
N GLY A 92 -24.84 2.94 4.26
CA GLY A 92 -26.05 2.17 4.56
C GLY A 92 -27.18 3.02 5.12
N VAL A 93 -27.40 4.20 4.54
CA VAL A 93 -28.41 5.17 4.96
C VAL A 93 -29.81 4.69 4.56
N LEU A 94 -30.72 4.67 5.52
CA LEU A 94 -32.16 4.50 5.28
C LEU A 94 -32.85 5.84 5.47
N ALA A 95 -33.39 6.37 4.37
CA ALA A 95 -34.18 7.58 4.37
C ALA A 95 -35.56 7.33 5.00
N GLY A 96 -36.03 8.28 5.81
CA GLY A 96 -37.37 8.22 6.37
C GLY A 96 -38.42 8.54 5.33
N GLY A 97 -39.33 7.60 5.06
CA GLY A 97 -40.40 7.77 4.08
C GLY A 97 -41.11 9.12 4.21
N GLY A 98 -40.85 10.03 3.27
CA GLY A 98 -41.60 11.26 3.05
C GLY A 98 -40.78 12.57 3.06
N ARG A 99 -39.62 12.64 3.71
CA ARG A 99 -38.73 13.82 3.68
C ARG A 99 -37.30 13.31 3.78
N ASP A 100 -36.33 13.96 3.11
CA ASP A 100 -34.92 13.57 2.97
C ASP A 100 -34.10 13.41 4.28
N GLY A 101 -34.78 13.22 5.42
CA GLY A 101 -34.22 12.93 6.72
C GLY A 101 -33.68 11.49 6.83
N VAL A 102 -32.45 11.37 7.31
CA VAL A 102 -31.81 10.09 7.66
C VAL A 102 -32.46 9.51 8.91
N ARG A 103 -33.08 8.32 8.81
CA ARG A 103 -33.54 7.60 10.00
C ARG A 103 -32.43 6.78 10.63
N THR A 104 -31.65 6.10 9.80
CA THR A 104 -30.54 5.25 10.27
C THR A 104 -29.39 5.28 9.26
N ALA A 105 -28.16 5.27 9.76
CA ALA A 105 -26.99 4.87 8.99
C ALA A 105 -26.36 3.63 9.65
N ARG A 106 -25.75 2.76 8.85
CA ARG A 106 -25.07 1.54 9.32
C ARG A 106 -23.57 1.72 9.49
N ALA A 107 -22.98 2.65 8.76
CA ALA A 107 -21.55 2.94 8.83
C ALA A 107 -21.32 4.46 8.90
N LEU A 108 -20.25 4.83 9.61
CA LEU A 108 -19.74 6.18 9.70
C LEU A 108 -18.26 6.14 9.33
N GLN A 109 -17.86 7.00 8.40
CA GLN A 109 -16.47 7.22 8.02
C GLN A 109 -16.01 8.56 8.61
N LEU A 110 -14.84 8.52 9.27
CA LEU A 110 -14.13 9.69 9.77
C LEU A 110 -12.77 9.78 9.08
N THR A 111 -12.46 10.95 8.57
CA THR A 111 -11.27 11.24 7.77
C THR A 111 -10.45 12.32 8.47
N TYR A 112 -9.16 12.03 8.66
CA TYR A 112 -8.19 12.96 9.23
C TYR A 112 -7.20 13.33 8.14
N TYR A 113 -7.14 14.61 7.77
CA TYR A 113 -6.26 15.10 6.72
C TYR A 113 -4.92 15.53 7.31
N LEU A 114 -3.83 14.89 6.88
CA LEU A 114 -2.46 15.24 7.25
C LEU A 114 -1.74 15.96 6.10
N GLN A 115 -0.86 16.89 6.45
CA GLN A 115 -0.05 17.67 5.52
C GLN A 115 1.36 17.07 5.39
N ALA A 116 1.70 16.61 4.18
CA ALA A 116 3.03 16.09 3.84
C ALA A 116 3.87 17.12 3.05
N ALA A 117 3.99 18.35 3.57
CA ALA A 117 4.68 19.44 2.86
C ALA A 117 6.22 19.34 2.90
N SER A 118 6.78 18.69 3.93
CA SER A 118 8.22 18.56 4.13
C SER A 118 8.61 17.09 4.30
N PRO A 119 9.87 16.71 3.98
CA PRO A 119 10.33 15.33 4.16
C PRO A 119 10.28 14.89 5.64
N LEU A 120 10.47 15.83 6.57
CA LEU A 120 10.28 15.57 8.00
C LEU A 120 8.81 15.28 8.31
N ASN A 121 7.89 16.10 7.79
CA ASN A 121 6.45 15.91 8.00
C ASN A 121 5.97 14.58 7.39
N GLU A 122 6.51 14.14 6.27
CA GLU A 122 6.19 12.84 5.67
C GLU A 122 6.56 11.68 6.60
N VAL A 123 7.76 11.71 7.19
CA VAL A 123 8.21 10.69 8.16
C VAL A 123 7.36 10.73 9.44
N VAL A 124 7.10 11.94 9.96
CA VAL A 124 6.29 12.11 11.17
C VAL A 124 4.84 11.68 10.93
N ALA A 125 4.25 12.03 9.78
CA ALA A 125 2.91 11.62 9.40
C ALA A 125 2.80 10.10 9.25
N ALA A 126 3.77 9.44 8.62
CA ALA A 126 3.81 7.98 8.52
C ALA A 126 3.90 7.31 9.91
N SER A 127 4.68 7.89 10.83
CA SER A 127 4.74 7.42 12.22
C SER A 127 3.44 7.67 12.98
N TRP A 128 2.79 8.81 12.75
CA TRP A 128 1.48 9.13 13.34
C TRP A 128 0.42 8.14 12.87
N GLU A 129 0.35 7.83 11.58
CA GLU A 129 -0.56 6.83 11.02
C GLU A 129 -0.36 5.44 11.62
N MET A 130 0.88 5.05 11.92
CA MET A 130 1.17 3.78 12.58
C MET A 130 0.60 3.74 14.00
N LEU A 131 0.78 4.81 14.78
CA LEU A 131 0.22 4.93 16.12
C LEU A 131 -1.31 4.99 16.08
N PHE A 132 -1.88 5.70 15.10
CA PHE A 132 -3.32 5.74 14.87
C PHE A 132 -3.91 4.35 14.65
N CYS A 133 -3.30 3.51 13.79
CA CYS A 133 -3.75 2.14 13.59
C CYS A 133 -3.72 1.33 14.90
N LYS A 134 -2.65 1.45 15.67
CA LYS A 134 -2.47 0.73 16.95
C LYS A 134 -3.50 1.15 17.98
N GLU A 135 -3.75 2.46 18.09
CA GLU A 135 -4.72 3.01 19.03
C GLU A 135 -6.14 2.60 18.66
N LEU A 136 -6.47 2.60 17.36
CA LEU A 136 -7.77 2.14 16.88
C LEU A 136 -7.98 0.64 17.13
N GLU A 137 -6.95 -0.19 16.97
CA GLU A 137 -7.03 -1.62 17.28
C GLU A 137 -7.24 -1.86 18.79
N ASN A 138 -6.53 -1.11 19.65
CA ASN A 138 -6.71 -1.18 21.10
C ASN A 138 -8.12 -0.74 21.51
N PHE A 139 -8.62 0.35 20.92
CA PHE A 139 -9.97 0.84 21.16
C PHE A 139 -11.03 -0.16 20.69
N GLY A 140 -10.83 -0.80 19.52
CA GLY A 140 -11.71 -1.86 19.03
C GLY A 140 -11.73 -3.09 19.94
N LYS A 141 -10.61 -3.44 20.59
CA LYS A 141 -10.58 -4.50 21.62
C LYS A 141 -11.35 -4.13 22.88
N ALA A 142 -11.32 -2.85 23.27
CA ALA A 142 -12.07 -2.34 24.41
C ALA A 142 -13.58 -2.22 24.15
N HIS A 143 -13.97 -2.03 22.88
CA HIS A 143 -15.34 -1.80 22.45
C HIS A 143 -15.77 -2.81 21.35
N PRO A 144 -15.99 -4.09 21.69
CA PRO A 144 -16.34 -5.13 20.71
C PRO A 144 -17.68 -4.89 20.00
N GLU A 145 -18.53 -4.00 20.52
CA GLU A 145 -19.76 -3.55 19.88
C GLU A 145 -19.54 -2.68 18.63
N LEU A 146 -18.33 -2.15 18.44
CA LEU A 146 -17.95 -1.26 17.35
C LEU A 146 -16.94 -1.94 16.43
N SER A 147 -17.35 -2.23 15.18
CA SER A 147 -16.43 -2.70 14.15
C SER A 147 -15.67 -1.51 13.56
N LEU A 148 -14.40 -1.37 13.95
CA LEU A 148 -13.52 -0.28 13.50
C LEU A 148 -12.53 -0.79 12.44
N TYR A 149 -12.40 -0.05 11.34
CA TYR A 149 -11.52 -0.39 10.23
C TYR A 149 -10.57 0.79 9.94
N PRO A 150 -9.28 0.71 10.31
CA PRO A 150 -8.32 1.76 10.00
C PRO A 150 -7.96 1.73 8.51
N PHE A 151 -7.99 2.89 7.87
CA PHE A 151 -7.43 3.09 6.54
C PHE A 151 -6.45 4.26 6.58
N THR A 152 -5.19 4.03 6.17
CA THR A 152 -4.15 5.07 6.16
C THR A 152 -3.36 5.02 4.86
N SER A 153 -2.75 6.14 4.48
CA SER A 153 -1.99 6.24 3.22
C SER A 153 -0.76 5.31 3.21
N SER A 154 -0.11 5.16 4.37
CA SER A 154 1.06 4.30 4.56
C SER A 154 0.73 2.82 4.69
N SER A 155 -0.54 2.42 4.91
CA SER A 155 -0.89 0.99 5.05
C SER A 155 -0.60 0.22 3.78
N LEU A 156 -1.00 0.74 2.62
CA LEU A 156 -0.73 0.10 1.33
C LEU A 156 0.78 -0.06 1.09
N GLN A 157 1.56 0.99 1.30
CA GLN A 157 3.02 0.92 1.16
C GLN A 157 3.63 -0.10 2.14
N ARG A 158 3.18 -0.14 3.39
CA ARG A 158 3.65 -1.10 4.40
C ARG A 158 3.30 -2.54 4.02
N ASP A 159 2.10 -2.79 3.54
CA ASP A 159 1.65 -4.12 3.12
C ASP A 159 2.43 -4.60 1.90
N PHE A 160 2.73 -3.70 0.96
CA PHE A 160 3.64 -3.99 -0.15
C PHE A 160 5.05 -4.34 0.34
N GLN A 161 5.63 -3.54 1.24
CA GLN A 161 6.97 -3.80 1.80
C GLN A 161 7.03 -5.11 2.61
N ARG A 162 5.96 -5.40 3.37
CA ARG A 162 5.85 -6.65 4.13
C ARG A 162 5.77 -7.85 3.21
N THR A 163 4.95 -7.78 2.16
CA THR A 163 4.83 -8.84 1.15
C THR A 163 6.15 -9.05 0.41
N SER A 164 6.85 -7.96 0.07
CA SER A 164 8.17 -7.98 -0.55
C SER A 164 9.20 -8.74 0.30
N ARG A 165 9.28 -8.45 1.62
CA ARG A 165 10.23 -9.15 2.51
C ARG A 165 9.91 -10.62 2.70
N VAL A 166 8.62 -10.97 2.75
CA VAL A 166 8.21 -12.38 2.85
C VAL A 166 8.60 -13.15 1.58
N SER A 167 8.55 -12.49 0.42
CA SER A 167 8.93 -13.06 -0.88
C SER A 167 10.45 -13.23 -1.06
N GLU A 168 11.28 -12.56 -0.27
CA GLU A 168 12.75 -12.62 -0.39
C GLU A 168 13.31 -14.06 -0.24
N ARG A 169 12.81 -14.81 0.75
CA ARG A 169 13.27 -16.19 1.01
C ARG A 169 12.98 -17.16 -0.14
N PRO A 170 11.73 -17.30 -0.63
CA PRO A 170 11.45 -18.18 -1.76
C PRO A 170 12.13 -17.71 -3.06
N LEU A 171 12.35 -16.40 -3.21
CA LEU A 171 13.05 -15.80 -4.35
C LEU A 171 14.52 -16.20 -4.38
N VAL A 172 15.23 -16.12 -3.25
CA VAL A 172 16.62 -16.57 -3.14
C VAL A 172 16.73 -18.09 -3.36
N PHE A 173 15.79 -18.87 -2.83
CA PHE A 173 15.79 -20.32 -3.00
C PHE A 173 15.59 -20.73 -4.46
N SER A 174 14.65 -20.10 -5.18
CA SER A 174 14.41 -20.36 -6.60
C SER A 174 15.60 -19.93 -7.48
N LEU A 175 16.22 -18.78 -7.19
CA LEU A 175 17.48 -18.36 -7.82
C LEU A 175 18.59 -19.40 -7.64
N ALA A 176 18.82 -19.86 -6.40
CA ALA A 176 19.83 -20.87 -6.10
C ALA A 176 19.54 -22.20 -6.82
N ALA A 177 18.28 -22.62 -6.86
CA ALA A 177 17.84 -23.81 -7.58
C ALA A 177 18.12 -23.68 -9.09
N CYS A 178 17.76 -22.56 -9.72
CA CYS A 178 18.05 -22.30 -11.14
C CYS A 178 19.54 -22.33 -11.46
N LEU A 179 20.38 -21.72 -10.61
CA LEU A 179 21.84 -21.74 -10.76
C LEU A 179 22.41 -23.16 -10.63
N SER A 180 21.95 -23.92 -9.65
CA SER A 180 22.38 -25.30 -9.45
C SER A 180 22.01 -26.19 -10.64
N LEU A 181 20.81 -26.02 -11.19
CA LEU A 181 20.35 -26.74 -12.38
C LEU A 181 21.16 -26.34 -13.61
N ALA A 182 21.48 -25.05 -13.78
CA ALA A 182 22.33 -24.59 -14.87
C ALA A 182 23.72 -25.24 -14.80
N MET A 183 24.32 -25.32 -13.61
CA MET A 183 25.61 -26.00 -13.39
C MET A 183 25.54 -27.50 -13.69
N LEU A 184 24.50 -28.19 -13.21
CA LEU A 184 24.28 -29.61 -13.48
C LEU A 184 24.07 -29.89 -14.98
N CYS A 185 23.26 -29.09 -15.67
CA CYS A 185 23.03 -29.19 -17.11
C CYS A 185 24.31 -28.94 -17.93
N CYS A 186 25.18 -28.03 -17.48
CA CYS A 186 26.48 -27.83 -18.10
C CYS A 186 27.46 -28.99 -17.83
N SER A 187 27.34 -29.65 -16.67
CA SER A 187 28.20 -30.77 -16.28
C SER A 187 27.88 -32.08 -17.02
N MET A 188 26.62 -32.31 -17.39
CA MET A 188 26.16 -33.57 -17.99
C MET A 188 26.36 -33.65 -19.53
N ARG A 189 26.92 -32.62 -20.17
CA ARG A 189 26.92 -32.46 -21.64
C ARG A 189 28.30 -32.54 -22.30
N ASP A 190 29.19 -33.35 -21.75
CA ASP A 190 30.57 -33.59 -22.20
C ASP A 190 31.52 -32.39 -22.01
N CYS A 191 32.31 -32.45 -20.92
CA CYS A 191 33.37 -31.50 -20.55
C CYS A 191 34.48 -31.31 -21.60
N VAL A 192 34.53 -32.16 -22.64
CA VAL A 192 35.54 -32.09 -23.71
C VAL A 192 35.04 -31.30 -24.92
N ARG A 193 33.72 -31.17 -25.11
CA ARG A 193 33.12 -30.52 -26.30
C ARG A 193 32.38 -29.22 -25.99
N THR A 194 31.87 -29.06 -24.76
CA THR A 194 31.28 -27.81 -24.29
C THR A 194 32.32 -26.98 -23.55
N LYS A 195 32.33 -25.66 -23.78
CA LYS A 195 33.16 -24.70 -23.03
C LYS A 195 32.33 -24.18 -21.85
N PRO A 196 32.32 -24.83 -20.67
CA PRO A 196 31.52 -24.39 -19.52
C PRO A 196 31.82 -22.95 -19.09
N TRP A 197 33.03 -22.48 -19.41
CA TRP A 197 33.46 -21.11 -19.17
C TRP A 197 32.61 -20.04 -19.87
N LEU A 198 32.01 -20.34 -21.04
CA LEU A 198 31.10 -19.39 -21.69
C LEU A 198 29.79 -19.22 -20.93
N GLY A 199 29.27 -20.29 -20.32
CA GLY A 199 28.07 -20.23 -19.48
C GLY A 199 28.33 -19.45 -18.18
N LEU A 200 29.49 -19.68 -17.57
CA LEU A 200 29.93 -18.93 -16.38
C LEU A 200 30.09 -17.44 -16.67
N LEU A 201 30.73 -17.08 -17.80
CA LEU A 201 30.87 -15.69 -18.23
C LEU A 201 29.50 -15.02 -18.47
N ALA A 202 28.55 -15.72 -19.09
CA ALA A 202 27.20 -15.20 -19.31
C ALA A 202 26.47 -14.90 -17.99
N LEU A 203 26.59 -15.80 -17.01
CA LEU A 203 26.06 -15.61 -15.66
C LEU A 203 26.65 -14.38 -14.95
N VAL A 204 27.97 -14.22 -15.03
CA VAL A 204 28.68 -13.07 -14.45
C VAL A 204 28.24 -11.77 -15.13
N THR A 205 28.17 -11.71 -16.46
CA THR A 205 27.76 -10.50 -17.19
C THR A 205 26.37 -10.03 -16.80
N ILE A 206 25.42 -10.96 -16.62
CA ILE A 206 24.03 -10.60 -16.29
C ILE A 206 23.89 -10.21 -14.83
N SER A 207 24.59 -10.89 -13.92
CA SER A 207 24.66 -10.45 -12.52
C SER A 207 25.20 -9.02 -12.41
N LEU A 208 26.26 -8.69 -13.17
CA LEU A 208 26.82 -7.35 -13.22
C LEU A 208 25.84 -6.35 -13.84
N ALA A 209 25.18 -6.70 -14.94
CA ALA A 209 24.17 -5.84 -15.58
C ALA A 209 22.98 -5.53 -14.66
N THR A 210 22.48 -6.53 -13.91
CA THR A 210 21.39 -6.33 -12.94
C THR A 210 21.84 -5.46 -11.76
N LEU A 211 23.06 -5.65 -11.24
CA LEU A 211 23.63 -4.81 -10.19
C LEU A 211 23.83 -3.37 -10.68
N THR A 212 24.32 -3.17 -11.90
CA THR A 212 24.47 -1.84 -12.51
C THR A 212 23.12 -1.17 -12.70
N SER A 213 22.11 -1.88 -13.21
CA SER A 213 20.75 -1.35 -13.38
C SER A 213 20.13 -0.94 -12.04
N ALA A 214 20.27 -1.78 -11.01
CA ALA A 214 19.81 -1.48 -9.66
C ALA A 214 20.53 -0.27 -9.05
N GLY A 215 21.85 -0.15 -9.28
CA GLY A 215 22.66 0.99 -8.85
C GLY A 215 22.22 2.30 -9.51
N ILE A 216 22.01 2.30 -10.82
CA ILE A 216 21.49 3.47 -11.55
C ILE A 216 20.13 3.88 -11.01
N PHE A 217 19.22 2.91 -10.80
CA PHE A 217 17.88 3.20 -10.28
C PHE A 217 17.92 3.83 -8.87
N ASN A 218 18.80 3.31 -8.00
CA ASN A 218 19.02 3.87 -6.67
C ASN A 218 19.58 5.31 -6.73
N LEU A 219 20.55 5.58 -7.60
CA LEU A 219 21.12 6.91 -7.80
C LEU A 219 20.12 7.93 -8.35
N THR A 220 19.16 7.50 -9.18
CA THR A 220 18.09 8.36 -9.69
C THR A 220 16.99 8.67 -8.66
N GLY A 221 17.12 8.19 -7.41
CA GLY A 221 16.11 8.40 -6.37
C GLY A 221 14.80 7.66 -6.65
N GLY A 222 14.82 6.63 -7.50
CA GLY A 222 13.66 5.83 -7.82
C GLY A 222 13.12 5.10 -6.59
N LYS A 223 11.83 5.25 -6.29
CA LYS A 223 11.17 4.51 -5.20
C LYS A 223 11.17 3.02 -5.56
N TYR A 224 11.71 2.18 -4.69
CA TYR A 224 11.76 0.73 -4.87
C TYR A 224 10.34 0.16 -5.00
N ASN A 225 10.02 -0.39 -6.17
CA ASN A 225 8.74 -1.05 -6.44
C ASN A 225 8.91 -2.58 -6.35
N SER A 226 7.91 -3.27 -5.80
CA SER A 226 7.87 -4.74 -5.76
C SER A 226 7.98 -5.40 -7.15
N THR A 227 7.64 -4.69 -8.24
CA THR A 227 7.85 -5.16 -9.61
C THR A 227 9.31 -5.50 -9.93
N TYR A 228 10.29 -4.85 -9.27
CA TYR A 228 11.72 -5.13 -9.48
C TYR A 228 12.13 -6.54 -9.03
N LEU A 229 11.37 -7.19 -8.14
CA LEU A 229 11.63 -8.57 -7.72
C LEU A 229 11.42 -9.59 -8.86
N GLY A 230 10.61 -9.25 -9.86
CA GLY A 230 10.34 -10.13 -11.01
C GLY A 230 11.42 -10.09 -12.10
N ILE A 231 12.20 -9.02 -12.18
CA ILE A 231 13.17 -8.80 -13.27
C ILE A 231 14.25 -9.89 -13.33
N PRO A 232 14.86 -10.33 -12.22
CA PRO A 232 15.83 -11.43 -12.26
C PRO A 232 15.26 -12.74 -12.84
N PHE A 233 13.98 -13.03 -12.62
CA PHE A 233 13.35 -14.25 -13.16
C PHE A 233 13.15 -14.20 -14.66
N VAL A 234 12.71 -13.05 -15.18
CA VAL A 234 12.54 -12.85 -16.63
C VAL A 234 13.90 -12.99 -17.33
N MET A 235 14.93 -12.34 -16.78
CA MET A 235 16.29 -12.41 -17.32
C MET A 235 16.87 -13.83 -17.27
N LEU A 236 16.63 -14.58 -16.20
CA LEU A 236 17.07 -15.98 -16.10
C LEU A 236 16.34 -16.90 -17.08
N GLY A 237 15.04 -16.68 -17.30
CA GLY A 237 14.25 -17.42 -18.28
C GLY A 237 14.80 -17.29 -19.70
N GLU A 238 15.18 -16.09 -20.11
CA GLU A 238 15.79 -15.86 -21.42
C GLU A 238 17.12 -16.61 -21.59
N ILE A 239 17.97 -16.65 -20.56
CA ILE A 239 19.28 -17.34 -20.63
C ILE A 239 19.10 -18.84 -20.78
N ILE A 240 18.26 -19.47 -19.95
CA ILE A 240 18.06 -20.92 -19.97
C ILE A 240 17.51 -21.38 -21.33
N LEU A 241 16.66 -20.57 -21.97
CA LEU A 241 16.11 -20.86 -23.29
C LEU A 241 17.11 -20.57 -24.43
N SER A 242 17.87 -19.48 -24.36
CA SER A 242 18.74 -19.04 -25.45
C SER A 242 20.13 -19.70 -25.48
N LEU A 243 20.70 -20.05 -24.32
CA LEU A 243 22.04 -20.66 -24.24
C LEU A 243 22.11 -22.02 -24.98
N PRO A 244 21.13 -22.94 -24.82
CA PRO A 244 21.12 -24.20 -25.57
C PRO A 244 20.93 -23.99 -27.06
N VAL A 245 20.07 -23.05 -27.48
CA VAL A 245 19.82 -22.74 -28.91
C VAL A 245 21.07 -22.15 -29.57
N LEU A 246 21.75 -21.22 -28.92
CA LEU A 246 23.00 -20.63 -29.42
C LEU A 246 24.14 -21.65 -29.48
N LEU A 247 24.22 -22.55 -28.49
CA LEU A 247 25.17 -23.66 -28.48
C LEU A 247 24.84 -24.71 -29.55
N LEU A 248 23.56 -24.99 -29.81
CA LEU A 248 23.13 -25.86 -30.91
C LEU A 248 23.47 -25.22 -32.26
N CYS A 249 23.19 -23.93 -32.47
CA CYS A 249 23.54 -23.22 -33.70
C CYS A 249 25.06 -23.15 -33.93
N LYS A 250 25.85 -22.90 -32.87
CA LYS A 250 27.33 -22.94 -32.97
C LYS A 250 27.85 -24.35 -33.23
N ASN A 251 27.28 -25.39 -32.62
CA ASN A 251 27.65 -26.77 -32.91
C ASN A 251 27.24 -27.18 -34.33
N VAL A 252 26.10 -26.72 -34.86
CA VAL A 252 25.72 -26.92 -36.26
C VAL A 252 26.72 -26.26 -37.21
N HIS A 253 27.16 -25.03 -36.91
CA HIS A 253 28.19 -24.36 -37.71
C HIS A 253 29.58 -25.01 -37.61
N TYR A 254 29.94 -25.56 -36.45
CA TYR A 254 31.21 -26.27 -36.25
C TYR A 254 31.19 -27.67 -36.88
N CYS A 255 30.06 -28.37 -36.81
CA CYS A 255 29.86 -29.66 -37.46
C CYS A 255 29.82 -29.53 -38.99
N SER A 256 29.31 -28.41 -39.52
CA SER A 256 29.34 -28.09 -40.95
C SER A 256 30.76 -27.80 -41.48
N LYS A 257 31.75 -27.55 -40.62
CA LYS A 257 33.15 -27.29 -41.03
C LYS A 257 34.05 -28.53 -41.01
N VAL A 258 33.57 -29.66 -40.44
CA VAL A 258 34.33 -30.92 -40.30
C VAL A 258 33.75 -32.06 -41.15
N SER A 259 32.56 -31.90 -41.73
CA SER A 259 31.99 -32.88 -42.67
C SER A 259 31.48 -32.17 -43.91
N SER A 260 32.23 -32.31 -45.02
CA SER A 260 31.79 -31.89 -46.34
C SER A 260 30.60 -32.75 -46.79
N PHE A 261 29.36 -32.33 -46.51
CA PHE A 261 28.16 -32.84 -47.17
C PHE A 261 27.01 -31.84 -47.07
N LYS A 262 26.43 -31.48 -48.23
CA LYS A 262 25.23 -30.66 -48.39
C LYS A 262 24.06 -31.25 -47.60
N PHE A 263 23.39 -30.44 -46.77
CA PHE A 263 21.95 -30.58 -46.52
C PHE A 263 21.32 -29.21 -46.22
N PHE A 264 20.28 -28.90 -47.00
CA PHE A 264 19.36 -27.77 -46.84
C PHE A 264 18.45 -28.03 -45.64
N LYS A 265 18.18 -27.01 -44.79
CA LYS A 265 16.85 -26.85 -44.19
C LYS A 265 16.57 -25.42 -43.72
N ILE A 266 15.34 -25.04 -44.03
CA ILE A 266 14.69 -23.72 -43.95
C ILE A 266 14.33 -23.39 -42.50
N CYS A 267 14.60 -22.15 -42.06
CA CYS A 267 13.96 -21.57 -40.88
C CYS A 267 12.57 -21.05 -41.28
N PHE A 268 11.55 -21.36 -40.49
CA PHE A 268 10.39 -20.48 -40.37
C PHE A 268 10.74 -19.34 -39.41
#